data_AF-A0A660YBR3-F1
#
_entry.id   AF-A0A660YBR3-F1
#
_cell.length_a   1.000
_cell.length_b   1.000
_cell.length_c   1.000
_cell.angle_alpha   90.00
_cell.angle_beta   90.00
_cell.angle_gamma   90.00
#
_symmetry.space_group_name_H-M   'P 1'
#
loop_
_entity.id
_entity.type
_entity.pdbx_description
1 polymer ?
#
loop_
_entity_poly.entity_id
_entity_poly.type
_entity_poly.pdbx_seq_one_letter_code
_entity_poly.pdbx_strand_id
1 'polypeptide(L)'
;MIKRPKECCEVGTYECAVPMPLRGRTRGIDLCVADIVSALNAATLTTVASCCGYGRMDGRIDLEDGRVLIVKFPTGPRGETGPAGGGME
;
A
#
# COMPACT_ATOMS: atom_id res chain seq x y z
N MET A 1 16.13 -6.45 12.07
CA MET A 1 14.97 -6.86 11.25
C MET A 1 13.95 -5.73 11.32
N ILE A 2 13.52 -5.17 10.18
CA ILE A 2 12.53 -4.08 10.19
C ILE A 2 11.18 -4.70 10.54
N LYS A 3 10.54 -4.21 11.61
CA LYS A 3 9.20 -4.71 12.02
C LYS A 3 8.21 -4.37 10.91
N ARG A 4 7.59 -5.39 10.31
CA ARG A 4 6.56 -5.18 9.29
C ARG A 4 5.26 -4.75 9.99
N PRO A 5 4.67 -3.62 9.61
CA PRO A 5 3.36 -3.23 10.13
C PRO A 5 2.33 -4.30 9.78
N LYS A 6 1.34 -4.51 10.65
CA LYS A 6 0.24 -5.47 10.40
C LYS A 6 -1.01 -4.77 9.85
N GLU A 7 -1.14 -3.47 10.10
CA GLU A 7 -2.34 -2.70 9.84
C GLU A 7 -2.02 -1.36 9.18
N CYS A 8 -3.05 -0.76 8.61
CA CYS A 8 -3.00 0.61 8.09
C CYS A 8 -2.91 1.61 9.25
N CYS A 9 -2.24 2.73 9.02
CA CYS A 9 -1.98 3.78 10.00
C CYS A 9 -2.89 5.00 9.79
N GLU A 10 -2.81 6.00 10.66
CA GLU A 10 -3.50 7.28 10.42
C GLU A 10 -2.83 8.07 9.30
N VAL A 11 -3.63 8.87 8.58
CA VAL A 11 -3.17 9.70 7.47
C VAL A 11 -2.03 10.59 7.94
N GLY A 12 -0.87 10.53 7.26
CA GLY A 12 0.29 11.39 7.52
C GLY A 12 1.25 10.90 8.62
N THR A 13 0.95 9.77 9.28
CA THR A 13 1.86 9.18 10.28
C THR A 13 2.94 8.30 9.64
N TYR A 14 2.65 7.68 8.50
CA TYR A 14 3.54 6.80 7.72
C TYR A 14 4.07 5.57 8.49
N GLU A 15 3.51 5.24 9.66
CA GLU A 15 3.94 4.10 10.49
C GLU A 15 3.72 2.75 9.82
N CYS A 16 2.73 2.70 8.92
CA CYS A 16 2.38 1.54 8.12
C CYS A 16 3.20 1.40 6.83
N ALA A 17 4.19 2.27 6.60
CA ALA A 17 5.02 2.21 5.40
C ALA A 17 6.02 1.04 5.46
N VAL A 18 6.06 0.24 4.40
CA VAL A 18 7.10 -0.77 4.19
C VAL A 18 8.21 -0.22 3.31
N PRO A 19 9.49 -0.43 3.65
CA PRO A 19 10.60 0.02 2.82
C PRO A 19 10.70 -0.84 1.55
N MET A 20 10.75 -0.19 0.40
CA MET A 20 10.89 -0.83 -0.91
C MET A 20 11.99 -0.13 -1.72
N PRO A 21 12.91 -0.88 -2.36
CA PRO A 21 13.89 -0.31 -3.26
C PRO A 21 13.21 0.05 -4.59
N LEU A 22 13.02 1.35 -4.83
CA LEU A 22 12.44 1.88 -6.05
C LEU A 22 13.38 2.93 -6.65
N ARG A 23 13.73 2.76 -7.93
CA ARG A 23 14.56 3.72 -8.69
C ARG A 23 15.89 4.05 -7.99
N GLY A 24 16.56 3.03 -7.43
CA GLY A 24 17.84 3.18 -6.74
C GLY A 24 17.76 3.86 -5.36
N ARG A 25 16.56 4.07 -4.79
CA ARG A 25 16.37 4.62 -3.44
C ARG A 25 15.37 3.78 -2.65
N THR A 26 15.50 3.81 -1.32
CA THR A 26 14.48 3.24 -0.43
C THR A 26 13.30 4.20 -0.35
N ARG A 27 12.09 3.71 -0.64
CA ARG A 27 10.83 4.44 -0.50
C ARG A 27 9.94 3.73 0.52
N GLY A 28 9.23 4.50 1.33
CA GLY A 28 8.17 3.97 2.18
C GLY A 28 6.89 3.86 1.38
N ILE A 29 6.32 2.65 1.30
CA ILE A 29 5.06 2.37 0.58
C ILE A 29 4.03 1.90 1.59
N ASP A 30 2.82 2.46 1.55
CA ASP A 30 1.72 2.01 2.42
C ASP A 30 1.54 0.49 2.33
N LEU A 31 1.54 -0.19 3.49
CA LEU A 31 1.38 -1.65 3.57
C LEU A 31 0.23 -2.18 2.71
N CYS A 32 -0.90 -1.47 2.72
CA CYS A 32 -2.15 -1.88 2.06
C CYS A 32 -2.06 -2.00 0.53
N VAL A 33 -1.07 -1.38 -0.11
CA VAL A 33 -0.89 -1.44 -1.56
C VAL A 33 0.53 -1.87 -1.95
N ALA A 34 1.33 -2.30 -0.97
CA ALA A 34 2.74 -2.60 -1.18
C ALA A 34 2.96 -3.77 -2.14
N ASP A 35 2.11 -4.79 -2.09
CA ASP A 35 2.13 -5.91 -3.02
C ASP A 35 1.82 -5.46 -4.47
N ILE A 36 0.79 -4.64 -4.67
CA ILE A 36 0.43 -4.08 -5.97
C ILE A 36 1.58 -3.21 -6.52
N VAL A 37 2.14 -2.31 -5.70
CA VAL A 37 3.28 -1.46 -6.09
C VAL A 37 4.49 -2.32 -6.45
N SER A 38 4.76 -3.39 -5.68
CA SER A 38 5.86 -4.30 -5.98
C SER A 38 5.67 -5.04 -7.30
N ALA A 39 4.46 -5.54 -7.57
CA ALA A 39 4.13 -6.28 -8.78
C ALA A 39 4.22 -5.38 -10.02
N LEU A 40 3.71 -4.14 -9.93
CA LEU A 40 3.78 -3.17 -11.02
C LEU A 40 5.24 -2.85 -11.40
N ASN A 41 6.07 -2.51 -10.42
CA ASN A 41 7.48 -2.20 -10.69
C ASN A 41 8.26 -3.44 -11.19
N ALA A 42 7.96 -4.64 -10.67
CA ALA A 42 8.53 -5.88 -11.19
C ALA A 42 8.14 -6.15 -12.65
N ALA A 43 6.94 -5.74 -13.05
CA ALA A 43 6.43 -5.79 -14.43
C ALA A 43 6.89 -4.59 -15.29
N THR A 44 7.90 -3.83 -14.87
CA THR A 44 8.43 -2.62 -15.54
C THR A 44 7.44 -1.46 -15.66
N LEU A 45 6.35 -1.48 -14.88
CA LEU A 45 5.41 -0.37 -14.76
C LEU A 45 5.83 0.53 -13.58
N THR A 46 6.66 1.53 -13.88
CA THR A 46 7.21 2.44 -12.88
C THR A 46 6.10 3.20 -12.15
N THR A 47 5.99 3.01 -10.84
CA THR A 47 5.11 3.80 -9.99
C THR A 47 5.78 5.12 -9.59
N VAL A 48 5.08 6.24 -9.73
CA VAL A 48 5.57 7.58 -9.34
C VAL A 48 4.94 8.09 -8.05
N ALA A 49 3.74 7.65 -7.72
CA ALA A 49 3.07 7.90 -6.45
C ALA A 49 2.13 6.74 -6.08
N SER A 50 1.91 6.52 -4.80
CA SER A 50 0.97 5.53 -4.29
C SER A 50 0.42 5.94 -2.93
N CYS A 51 -0.88 5.77 -2.73
CA CYS A 51 -1.57 5.95 -1.45
C CYS A 51 -2.70 4.94 -1.37
N CYS A 52 -2.87 4.27 -0.23
CA CYS A 52 -3.99 3.35 -0.02
C CYS A 52 -5.33 4.05 0.27
N GLY A 53 -5.34 5.39 0.33
CA GLY A 53 -6.53 6.18 0.66
C GLY A 53 -6.94 6.07 2.14
N TYR A 54 -6.12 5.38 2.95
CA TYR A 54 -6.31 5.19 4.38
C TYR A 54 -7.76 4.88 4.71
N GLY A 55 -8.41 3.96 3.96
CA GLY A 55 -9.83 3.56 4.09
C GLY A 55 -10.83 4.69 4.36
N ARG A 56 -10.51 5.91 3.90
CA ARG A 56 -11.35 7.11 3.93
C ARG A 56 -11.70 7.55 2.52
N MET A 57 -10.91 7.10 1.54
CA MET A 57 -11.08 7.34 0.12
C MET A 57 -10.51 6.16 -0.67
N ASP A 58 -10.80 6.14 -1.97
CA ASP A 58 -10.17 5.18 -2.88
C ASP A 58 -8.65 5.34 -2.84
N GLY A 59 -7.93 4.22 -2.86
CA GLY A 59 -6.50 4.20 -3.09
C GLY A 59 -6.17 4.62 -4.51
N ARG A 60 -4.98 5.17 -4.69
CA ARG A 60 -4.49 5.67 -5.97
C ARG A 60 -3.03 5.27 -6.17
N ILE A 61 -2.72 4.76 -7.35
CA ILE A 61 -1.34 4.51 -7.80
C ILE A 61 -1.16 5.18 -9.16
N ASP A 62 -0.23 6.11 -9.24
CA ASP A 62 0.12 6.83 -10.47
C ASP A 62 1.34 6.16 -11.12
N LEU A 63 1.25 5.89 -12.43
CA LEU A 63 2.33 5.31 -13.23
C LEU A 63 3.03 6.38 -14.07
N GLU A 64 4.32 6.16 -14.35
CA GLU A 64 5.15 7.07 -15.14
C GLU A 64 4.64 7.25 -16.58
N ASP A 65 3.96 6.25 -17.14
CA ASP A 65 3.38 6.29 -18.48
C ASP A 65 2.02 7.02 -18.57
N GLY A 66 1.58 7.64 -17.47
CA GLY A 66 0.36 8.44 -17.41
C GLY A 66 -0.88 7.66 -17.02
N ARG A 67 -0.81 6.33 -16.83
CA ARG A 67 -1.93 5.54 -16.30
C ARG A 67 -2.11 5.76 -14.80
N VAL A 68 -3.35 5.63 -14.35
CA VAL A 68 -3.73 5.74 -12.94
C VAL A 68 -4.55 4.51 -12.57
N LEU A 69 -4.15 3.81 -11.51
CA LEU A 69 -4.93 2.75 -10.91
C LEU A 69 -5.71 3.31 -9.72
N ILE A 70 -6.99 2.99 -9.67
CA ILE A 70 -7.86 3.28 -8.53
C ILE A 70 -8.12 1.97 -7.79
N VAL A 71 -7.73 1.93 -6.51
CA VAL A 71 -7.87 0.76 -5.64
C VAL A 71 -9.05 0.99 -4.72
N LYS A 72 -10.14 0.26 -4.96
CA LYS A 72 -11.33 0.32 -4.10
C LYS A 72 -11.17 -0.65 -2.94
N PHE A 73 -11.26 -0.12 -1.73
CA PHE A 73 -11.40 -0.92 -0.52
C PHE A 73 -12.88 -0.97 -0.13
N PRO A 74 -13.39 -2.11 0.36
CA PRO A 74 -14.75 -2.17 0.87
C PRO A 74 -14.94 -1.13 1.98
N THR A 75 -15.98 -0.31 1.88
CA THR A 75 -16.33 0.69 2.88
C THR A 75 -17.07 0.03 4.04
N GLY A 76 -16.50 0.14 5.24
CA GLY A 76 -17.03 -0.34 6.51
C GLY A 76 -16.19 0.22 7.66
N PRO A 77 -16.66 0.20 8.92
CA PRO A 77 -15.82 0.60 10.05
C PRO A 77 -14.54 -0.24 10.00
N ARG A 78 -13.40 0.42 9.84
CA ARG A 78 -12.09 -0.26 9.87
C ARG A 78 -11.78 -0.66 11.31
N GLY A 79 -12.33 -1.79 11.72
CA GLY A 79 -11.56 -2.78 12.45
C GLY A 79 -11.20 -3.89 11.46
N GLU A 80 -9.96 -4.37 11.49
CA GLU A 80 -9.67 -5.76 11.12
C GLU A 80 -9.72 -6.19 9.64
N THR A 81 -9.27 -5.36 8.69
CA THR A 81 -8.90 -5.89 7.35
C THR A 81 -7.44 -5.65 7.00
N GLY A 82 -6.57 -6.17 7.87
CA GLY A 82 -5.38 -6.89 7.39
C GLY A 82 -5.81 -8.20 6.69
N PRO A 83 -4.90 -8.91 6.00
CA PRO A 83 -5.28 -10.12 5.28
C PRO A 83 -5.86 -11.15 6.27
N ALA A 84 -7.00 -11.73 5.91
CA ALA A 84 -7.63 -12.83 6.65
C ALA A 84 -6.60 -13.94 6.87
N GLY A 85 -6.30 -14.22 8.14
CA GLY A 85 -5.31 -15.23 8.50
C GLY A 85 -5.25 -15.48 9.99
N GLY A 86 -6.13 -16.34 10.49
CA GLY A 86 -5.97 -17.01 11.79
C GLY A 86 -7.19 -17.00 12.68
N GLY A 87 -8.29 -17.60 12.25
CA GLY A 87 -9.18 -18.24 13.20
C GLY A 87 -8.66 -19.64 13.44
N MET A 88 -8.25 -19.96 14.68
CA MET A 88 -8.42 -21.26 15.35
C MET A 88 -7.79 -21.22 16.75
N GLU A 89 -8.71 -21.33 17.72
CA GLU A 89 -8.58 -21.71 19.15
C GLU A 89 -8.00 -20.69 20.15
#